data_AF-A0A3M5UBL3-F1
#
_entry.id   AF-A0A3M5UBL3-F1
#
_cell.length_a   1.000
_cell.length_b   1.000
_cell.length_c   1.000
_cell.angle_alpha   90.00
_cell.angle_beta   90.00
_cell.angle_gamma   90.00
#
_symmetry.space_group_name_H-M   'P 1'
#
loop_
_entity.id
_entity.type
_entity.pdbx_description
1 polymer ?
#
loop_
_entity_poly.entity_id
_entity_poly.type
_entity_poly.pdbx_seq_one_letter_code
_entity_poly.pdbx_strand_id
1 'polypeptide(L)'
;MAHRYPIAPDSRNEASVKDLQRFVDPASGLLPNFKRNEIGNLSDGEGLGMSSGSKAPLVNPKLVSNIDKASSLGEVIASLSDRENGFEIMLEPSAYFTDIIFTLDGQEQHYRNGKTSWSRFSCPGTTTAPGARLDVVTLTGERITVFDYTGRWGLLRMNDSARVADLDGIQQRFSWNTAKGPVSLVVRNYGGVKLTDLGNVKALSALNATGGRTK
;
A
#
# COMPACT_ATOMS: atom_id res chain seq x y z
N MET A 1 6.59 -16.28 0.43
CA MET A 1 6.36 -14.84 0.63
C MET A 1 7.16 -14.26 1.81
N ALA A 2 7.37 -15.02 2.89
CA ALA A 2 8.00 -14.55 4.13
C ALA A 2 9.36 -13.82 4.00
N HIS A 3 10.17 -14.15 3.00
CA HIS A 3 11.51 -13.57 2.80
C HIS A 3 11.57 -12.56 1.66
N ARG A 4 10.44 -11.93 1.30
CA ARG A 4 10.35 -11.00 0.18
C ARG A 4 9.83 -9.63 0.64
N TYR A 5 10.34 -8.55 0.05
CA TYR A 5 9.79 -7.21 0.28
C TYR A 5 8.34 -7.18 -0.22
N PRO A 6 7.39 -6.55 0.50
CA PRO A 6 7.57 -5.72 1.70
C PRO A 6 7.44 -6.44 3.04
N ILE A 7 7.24 -7.76 3.06
CA ILE A 7 7.11 -8.56 4.29
C ILE A 7 8.47 -8.67 5.01
N ALA A 8 9.56 -8.80 4.24
CA ALA A 8 10.93 -8.69 4.74
C ALA A 8 11.53 -7.38 4.21
N PRO A 9 11.67 -6.32 5.03
CA PRO A 9 12.10 -4.99 4.59
C PRO A 9 13.47 -4.97 3.89
N ASP A 10 14.41 -5.81 4.35
CA ASP A 10 15.77 -5.85 3.81
C ASP A 10 15.93 -6.77 2.58
N SER A 11 14.84 -7.42 2.14
CA SER A 11 14.91 -8.37 1.03
C SER A 11 14.93 -7.66 -0.32
N ARG A 12 15.90 -8.04 -1.17
CA ARG A 12 15.94 -7.61 -2.58
C ARG A 12 14.89 -8.31 -3.46
N ASN A 13 14.38 -9.46 -3.01
CA ASN A 13 13.35 -10.19 -3.75
C ASN A 13 11.98 -9.62 -3.41
N GLU A 14 11.18 -9.29 -4.42
CA GLU A 14 9.85 -8.73 -4.22
C GLU A 14 8.77 -9.81 -4.19
N ALA A 15 7.79 -9.64 -3.30
CA ALA A 15 6.56 -10.41 -3.34
C ALA A 15 5.78 -10.03 -4.60
N SER A 16 5.21 -11.02 -5.29
CA SER A 16 4.28 -10.74 -6.37
C SER A 16 3.02 -10.11 -5.79
N VAL A 17 2.64 -8.93 -6.27
CA VAL A 17 1.39 -8.26 -5.85
C VAL A 17 0.18 -9.13 -6.21
N LYS A 18 0.21 -9.80 -7.37
CA LYS A 18 -0.83 -10.74 -7.80
C LYS A 18 -0.94 -11.95 -6.88
N ASP A 19 0.20 -12.51 -6.46
CA ASP A 19 0.16 -13.62 -5.52
C ASP A 19 -0.40 -13.14 -4.18
N LEU A 20 0.04 -11.96 -3.69
CA LEU A 20 -0.47 -11.42 -2.44
C LEU A 20 -1.99 -11.24 -2.52
N GLN A 21 -2.50 -10.64 -3.59
CA GLN A 21 -3.93 -10.46 -3.82
C GLN A 21 -4.70 -11.78 -3.74
N ARG A 22 -4.16 -12.88 -4.31
CA ARG A 22 -4.77 -14.22 -4.17
C ARG A 22 -4.88 -14.71 -2.72
N PHE A 23 -3.98 -14.28 -1.83
CA PHE A 23 -4.06 -14.64 -0.41
C PHE A 23 -5.03 -13.76 0.37
N VAL A 24 -5.08 -12.46 0.03
CA VAL A 24 -5.75 -11.44 0.84
C VAL A 24 -7.10 -10.98 0.31
N ASP A 25 -7.48 -11.36 -0.92
CA ASP A 25 -8.74 -10.96 -1.54
C ASP A 25 -9.94 -11.26 -0.62
N PRO A 26 -10.78 -10.27 -0.26
CA PRO A 26 -11.83 -10.45 0.74
C PRO A 26 -12.88 -11.50 0.38
N ALA A 27 -13.17 -11.67 -0.91
CA ALA A 27 -14.22 -12.56 -1.40
C ALA A 27 -13.71 -13.99 -1.65
N SER A 28 -12.53 -14.11 -2.27
CA SER A 28 -12.00 -15.35 -2.83
C SER A 28 -10.62 -15.75 -2.27
N GLY A 29 -10.03 -14.90 -1.42
CA GLY A 29 -8.69 -15.09 -0.89
C GLY A 29 -8.56 -16.31 0.00
N LEU A 30 -7.36 -16.88 0.04
CA LEU A 30 -7.06 -18.07 0.85
C LEU A 30 -7.24 -17.82 2.35
N LEU A 31 -6.84 -16.64 2.86
CA LEU A 31 -6.93 -16.33 4.30
C LEU A 31 -8.38 -16.08 4.75
N PRO A 32 -9.19 -15.26 4.06
CA PRO A 32 -10.61 -15.10 4.40
C PRO A 32 -11.40 -16.42 4.31
N ASN A 33 -11.14 -17.23 3.29
CA ASN A 33 -11.79 -18.54 3.14
C ASN A 33 -11.37 -19.53 4.22
N PHE A 34 -10.09 -19.56 4.61
CA PHE A 34 -9.63 -20.35 5.75
C PHE A 34 -10.32 -19.92 7.04
N LYS A 35 -10.46 -18.61 7.28
CA LYS A 35 -11.20 -18.10 8.45
C LYS A 35 -12.65 -18.58 8.45
N ARG A 36 -13.34 -18.46 7.30
CA ARG A 36 -14.74 -18.84 7.16
C ARG A 36 -14.97 -20.34 7.34
N ASN A 37 -14.12 -21.17 6.72
CA ASN A 37 -14.35 -22.60 6.60
C ASN A 37 -13.75 -23.40 7.77
N GLU A 38 -12.57 -23.01 8.25
CA GLU A 38 -11.80 -23.80 9.22
C GLU A 38 -11.86 -23.21 10.65
N ILE A 39 -11.96 -21.89 10.76
CA ILE A 39 -11.92 -21.18 12.06
C ILE A 39 -13.33 -20.81 12.56
N GLY A 40 -14.30 -20.60 11.67
CA GLY A 40 -15.64 -20.06 11.98
C GLY A 40 -16.28 -20.72 13.19
N ASN A 41 -16.58 -22.01 13.12
CA ASN A 41 -17.26 -22.73 14.21
C ASN A 41 -16.36 -22.99 15.44
N LEU A 42 -15.03 -22.93 15.27
CA LEU A 42 -14.07 -23.18 16.36
C LEU A 42 -13.79 -21.93 17.20
N SER A 43 -14.09 -20.73 16.69
CA SER A 43 -13.83 -19.47 17.38
C SER A 43 -14.81 -19.19 18.52
N ASP A 44 -16.06 -19.62 18.36
CA ASP A 44 -17.13 -19.43 19.34
C ASP A 44 -17.27 -20.60 20.34
N GLY A 45 -16.44 -21.65 20.18
CA GLY A 45 -16.52 -22.87 20.97
C GLY A 45 -17.72 -23.77 20.63
N GLU A 46 -18.47 -23.44 19.57
CA GLU A 46 -19.62 -24.20 19.10
C GLU A 46 -19.16 -25.38 18.23
N GLY A 47 -18.96 -26.53 18.87
CA GLY A 47 -18.64 -27.77 18.16
C GLY A 47 -18.33 -28.98 19.03
N LEU A 48 -18.21 -28.81 20.35
CA LEU A 48 -17.75 -29.88 21.24
C LEU A 48 -18.83 -30.47 22.16
N GLY A 49 -20.08 -29.98 22.11
CA GLY A 49 -21.14 -30.45 23.01
C GLY A 49 -20.82 -30.29 24.50
N MET A 50 -19.86 -29.44 24.86
CA MET A 50 -19.40 -29.27 26.23
C MET A 50 -20.15 -28.13 26.94
N SER A 51 -20.68 -28.46 28.11
CA SER A 51 -21.40 -27.54 29.00
C SER A 51 -20.61 -26.27 29.34
N SER A 52 -21.34 -25.17 29.55
CA SER A 52 -20.95 -23.76 29.63
C SER A 52 -19.90 -23.32 30.68
N GLY A 53 -18.92 -24.17 31.04
CA GLY A 53 -18.02 -23.93 32.18
C GLY A 53 -16.57 -23.56 31.87
N SER A 54 -16.07 -23.70 30.64
CA SER A 54 -14.65 -23.38 30.33
C SER A 54 -14.46 -22.98 28.86
N LYS A 55 -14.86 -21.74 28.52
CA LYS A 55 -14.63 -21.13 27.21
C LYS A 55 -13.22 -20.56 27.10
N ALA A 56 -12.21 -21.42 27.01
CA ALA A 56 -10.92 -20.97 26.49
C ALA A 56 -11.04 -20.90 24.95
N PRO A 57 -10.70 -19.78 24.30
CA PRO A 57 -10.70 -19.71 22.84
C PRO A 57 -9.81 -20.82 22.27
N LEU A 58 -10.38 -21.70 21.46
CA LEU A 58 -9.64 -22.79 20.80
C LEU A 58 -8.68 -22.26 19.73
N VAL A 59 -8.91 -21.03 19.28
CA VAL A 59 -8.12 -20.34 18.26
C VAL A 59 -7.39 -19.17 18.91
N ASN A 60 -6.09 -19.05 18.58
CA ASN A 60 -5.29 -17.93 19.04
C ASN A 60 -5.89 -16.60 18.50
N PRO A 61 -6.30 -15.65 19.35
CA PRO A 61 -6.89 -14.39 18.91
C PRO A 61 -5.94 -13.55 18.03
N LYS A 62 -4.61 -13.74 18.18
CA LYS A 62 -3.62 -13.11 17.30
C LYS A 62 -3.73 -13.63 15.87
N LEU A 63 -4.04 -14.91 15.66
CA LEU A 63 -4.22 -15.48 14.33
C LEU A 63 -5.42 -14.86 13.63
N VAL A 64 -6.56 -14.77 14.33
CA VAL A 64 -7.79 -14.16 13.80
C VAL A 64 -7.57 -12.69 13.44
N SER A 65 -6.99 -11.91 14.36
CA SER A 65 -6.67 -10.50 14.12
C SER A 65 -5.72 -10.30 12.92
N ASN A 66 -4.76 -11.20 12.72
CA ASN A 66 -3.86 -11.10 11.59
C ASN A 66 -4.52 -11.44 10.25
N ILE A 67 -5.50 -12.37 10.23
CA ILE A 67 -6.32 -12.64 9.04
C ILE A 67 -7.20 -11.43 8.70
N ASP A 68 -7.75 -10.75 9.71
CA ASP A 68 -8.54 -9.54 9.49
C ASP A 68 -7.70 -8.42 8.88
N LYS A 69 -6.49 -8.20 9.41
CA LYS A 69 -5.51 -7.25 8.83
C LYS A 69 -5.14 -7.60 7.39
N ALA A 70 -4.99 -8.90 7.09
CA ALA A 70 -4.72 -9.34 5.74
C ALA A 70 -5.89 -9.02 4.80
N SER A 71 -7.13 -9.31 5.23
CA SER A 71 -8.35 -9.01 4.46
C SER A 71 -8.47 -7.51 4.15
N SER A 72 -8.24 -6.64 5.14
CA SER A 72 -8.25 -5.18 4.93
C SER A 72 -7.19 -4.71 3.94
N LEU A 73 -6.00 -5.33 3.92
CA LEU A 73 -5.01 -5.05 2.89
C LEU A 73 -5.49 -5.47 1.49
N GLY A 74 -6.24 -6.57 1.40
CA GLY A 74 -6.86 -6.99 0.15
C GLY A 74 -7.82 -5.94 -0.41
N GLU A 75 -8.63 -5.33 0.44
CA GLU A 75 -9.51 -4.21 0.08
C GLU A 75 -8.70 -3.01 -0.44
N VAL A 76 -7.57 -2.69 0.22
CA VAL A 76 -6.68 -1.60 -0.20
C VAL A 76 -6.13 -1.84 -1.59
N ILE A 77 -5.54 -3.02 -1.83
CA ILE A 77 -4.94 -3.36 -3.12
C ILE A 77 -6.02 -3.40 -4.21
N ALA A 78 -7.20 -3.95 -3.91
CA ALA A 78 -8.32 -3.98 -4.85
C ALA A 78 -8.77 -2.57 -5.25
N SER A 79 -8.91 -1.66 -4.27
CA SER A 79 -9.26 -0.26 -4.53
C SER A 79 -8.21 0.44 -5.38
N LEU A 80 -6.92 0.33 -5.04
CA LEU A 80 -5.83 0.98 -5.78
C LEU A 80 -5.65 0.44 -7.21
N SER A 81 -6.04 -0.82 -7.44
CA SER A 81 -5.95 -1.47 -8.75
C SER A 81 -7.14 -1.16 -9.66
N ASP A 82 -8.22 -0.59 -9.11
CA ASP A 82 -9.40 -0.23 -9.89
C ASP A 82 -9.04 0.90 -10.87
N ARG A 83 -9.29 0.69 -12.16
CA ARG A 83 -9.01 1.71 -13.19
C ARG A 83 -10.01 2.86 -13.15
N GLU A 84 -11.22 2.60 -12.70
CA GLU A 84 -12.28 3.61 -12.57
C GLU A 84 -12.20 4.33 -11.22
N ASN A 85 -11.79 3.62 -10.15
CA ASN A 85 -11.80 4.11 -8.77
C ASN A 85 -10.45 4.01 -8.02
N GLY A 86 -9.32 3.98 -8.74
CA GLY A 86 -7.98 3.84 -8.14
C GLY A 86 -7.65 4.96 -7.15
N PHE A 87 -7.02 6.02 -7.68
CA PHE A 87 -6.83 7.28 -6.97
C PHE A 87 -6.47 8.36 -7.98
N GLU A 88 -6.60 9.62 -7.57
CA GLU A 88 -6.18 10.76 -8.37
C GLU A 88 -5.00 11.45 -7.71
N ILE A 89 -4.04 11.88 -8.53
CA ILE A 89 -2.92 12.71 -8.11
C ILE A 89 -3.03 14.09 -8.74
N MET A 90 -2.68 15.10 -7.96
CA MET A 90 -2.46 16.46 -8.42
C MET A 90 -1.07 16.91 -7.96
N LEU A 91 -0.20 17.22 -8.92
CA LEU A 91 1.10 17.85 -8.64
C LEU A 91 0.88 19.29 -8.17
N GLU A 92 1.55 19.68 -7.08
CA GLU A 92 1.42 21.03 -6.54
C GLU A 92 2.51 21.96 -7.08
N PRO A 93 2.18 23.21 -7.45
CA PRO A 93 3.17 24.19 -7.87
C PRO A 93 4.20 24.42 -6.77
N SER A 94 5.46 24.59 -7.16
CA SER A 94 6.54 24.89 -6.25
C SER A 94 7.27 26.14 -6.73
N ALA A 95 7.63 27.03 -5.80
CA ALA A 95 8.44 28.21 -6.12
C ALA A 95 9.86 27.87 -6.58
N TYR A 96 10.29 26.61 -6.41
CA TYR A 96 11.66 26.16 -6.66
C TYR A 96 11.82 25.42 -8.00
N PHE A 97 10.71 25.01 -8.63
CA PHE A 97 10.72 24.13 -9.79
C PHE A 97 9.80 24.63 -10.91
N THR A 98 10.28 24.58 -12.15
CA THR A 98 9.48 24.87 -13.35
C THR A 98 8.67 23.68 -13.80
N ASP A 99 9.20 22.48 -13.57
CA ASP A 99 8.59 21.23 -13.98
C ASP A 99 8.60 20.24 -12.82
N ILE A 100 7.50 19.50 -12.68
CA ILE A 100 7.37 18.36 -11.76
C ILE A 100 6.78 17.22 -12.60
N ILE A 101 7.49 16.09 -12.63
CA ILE A 101 7.11 14.92 -13.42
C ILE A 101 6.99 13.74 -12.47
N PHE A 102 5.77 13.24 -12.31
CA PHE A 102 5.51 12.04 -11.54
C PHE A 102 5.15 10.89 -12.49
N THR A 103 5.84 9.78 -12.33
CA THR A 103 5.61 8.56 -13.10
C THR A 103 5.32 7.41 -12.14
N LEU A 104 4.24 6.68 -12.40
CA LEU A 104 3.87 5.47 -11.67
C LEU A 104 3.51 4.37 -12.67
N ASP A 105 4.27 3.27 -12.64
CA ASP A 105 4.05 2.12 -13.51
C ASP A 105 3.89 2.49 -15.00
N GLY A 106 4.62 3.51 -15.46
CA GLY A 106 4.56 4.05 -16.83
C GLY A 106 3.44 5.07 -17.09
N GLN A 107 2.51 5.28 -16.15
CA GLN A 107 1.55 6.37 -16.18
C GLN A 107 2.27 7.66 -15.73
N GLU A 108 2.14 8.76 -16.48
CA GLU A 108 2.84 10.00 -16.19
C GLU A 108 1.88 11.18 -16.00
N GLN A 109 2.18 12.03 -15.01
CA GLN A 109 1.64 13.38 -14.90
C GLN A 109 2.80 14.37 -14.92
N HIS A 110 2.71 15.35 -15.82
CA HIS A 110 3.70 16.42 -15.96
C HIS A 110 3.04 17.77 -15.69
N TYR A 111 3.54 18.45 -14.67
CA TYR A 111 3.19 19.84 -14.39
C TYR A 111 4.31 20.76 -14.91
N ARG A 112 3.93 21.82 -15.62
CA ARG A 112 4.84 22.88 -16.07
C ARG A 112 4.18 24.25 -16.05
N ASN A 113 4.37 25.01 -14.96
CA ASN A 113 3.91 26.40 -14.77
C ASN A 113 2.47 26.70 -15.25
N GLY A 114 1.59 25.69 -15.21
CA GLY A 114 0.24 25.76 -15.74
C GLY A 114 -0.82 25.67 -14.66
N LYS A 115 -2.07 25.46 -15.07
CA LYS A 115 -3.13 25.05 -14.14
C LYS A 115 -2.85 23.63 -13.67
N THR A 116 -3.04 23.37 -12.38
CA THR A 116 -3.03 22.01 -11.85
C THR A 116 -4.29 21.27 -12.29
N SER A 117 -4.16 19.96 -12.44
CA SER A 117 -5.26 19.06 -12.75
C SER A 117 -5.12 17.77 -11.96
N TRP A 118 -6.24 17.11 -11.73
CA TRP A 118 -6.25 15.75 -11.21
C TRP A 118 -5.99 14.78 -12.37
N SER A 119 -5.11 13.82 -12.13
CA SER A 119 -4.81 12.72 -13.05
C SER A 119 -5.07 11.40 -12.34
N ARG A 120 -5.84 10.51 -12.97
CA ARG A 120 -6.15 9.20 -12.40
C ARG A 120 -5.00 8.23 -12.61
N PHE A 121 -4.70 7.46 -11.56
CA PHE A 121 -3.70 6.41 -11.53
C PHE A 121 -4.30 5.10 -11.03
N SER A 122 -3.69 4.00 -11.42
CA SER A 122 -4.05 2.65 -10.96
C SER A 122 -2.77 1.87 -10.68
N CYS A 123 -2.67 1.22 -9.52
CA CYS A 123 -1.52 0.41 -9.17
C CYS A 123 -1.98 -0.94 -8.60
N PRO A 124 -1.51 -2.08 -9.13
CA PRO A 124 -0.47 -2.19 -10.18
C PRO A 124 -0.93 -1.77 -11.58
N GLY A 125 -0.08 -1.03 -12.29
CA GLY A 125 -0.28 -0.69 -13.70
C GLY A 125 0.12 -1.80 -14.67
N THR A 126 -0.32 -1.71 -15.93
CA THR A 126 0.12 -2.60 -17.01
C THR A 126 1.43 -2.10 -17.62
N THR A 127 2.56 -2.54 -17.06
CA THR A 127 3.90 -2.14 -17.50
C THR A 127 4.92 -3.27 -17.33
N THR A 128 5.98 -3.24 -18.14
CA THR A 128 7.17 -4.10 -18.01
C THR A 128 8.22 -3.51 -17.08
N ALA A 129 8.12 -2.22 -16.74
CA ALA A 129 9.01 -1.51 -15.84
C ALA A 129 8.19 -0.83 -14.71
N PRO A 130 7.68 -1.63 -13.74
CA PRO A 130 6.92 -1.08 -12.62
C PRO A 130 7.82 -0.24 -11.71
N GLY A 131 7.24 0.75 -11.05
CA GLY A 131 7.96 1.65 -10.16
C GLY A 131 7.28 3.00 -9.99
N ALA A 132 7.76 3.77 -9.03
CA ALA A 132 7.34 5.16 -8.81
C ALA A 132 8.57 6.06 -8.92
N ARG A 133 8.46 7.15 -9.67
CA ARG A 133 9.53 8.12 -9.89
C ARG A 133 8.99 9.54 -9.82
N LEU A 134 9.77 10.44 -9.23
CA LEU A 134 9.50 11.87 -9.23
C LEU A 134 10.76 12.61 -9.69
N ASP A 135 10.65 13.32 -10.80
CA ASP A 135 11.66 14.25 -11.27
C ASP A 135 11.15 15.69 -11.14
N VAL A 136 12.08 16.61 -10.93
CA VAL A 136 11.82 18.06 -10.94
C VAL A 136 12.85 18.78 -11.80
N VAL A 137 12.46 19.90 -12.39
CA VAL A 137 13.39 20.81 -13.09
C VAL A 137 13.40 22.13 -12.35
N THR A 138 14.58 22.59 -11.97
CA THR A 138 14.78 23.85 -11.24
C THR A 138 14.57 25.07 -12.14
N LEU A 139 14.48 26.25 -11.52
CA LEU A 139 14.42 27.54 -12.25
C LEU A 139 15.63 27.77 -13.19
N THR A 140 16.77 27.14 -12.93
CA THR A 140 17.97 27.22 -13.77
C THR A 140 18.06 26.12 -14.82
N GLY A 141 17.03 25.26 -14.95
CA GLY A 141 16.99 24.17 -15.93
C GLY A 141 17.70 22.87 -15.48
N GLU A 142 18.24 22.82 -14.26
CA GLU A 142 18.83 21.60 -13.70
C GLU A 142 17.72 20.57 -13.41
N ARG A 143 17.84 19.34 -13.93
CA ARG A 143 16.94 18.23 -13.63
C ARG A 143 17.43 17.44 -12.42
N ILE A 144 16.55 17.21 -11.46
CA ILE A 144 16.82 16.48 -10.23
C ILE A 144 15.83 15.33 -10.11
N THR A 145 16.33 14.12 -9.88
CA THR A 145 15.49 12.97 -9.50
C THR A 145 15.32 12.98 -7.99
N VAL A 146 14.09 13.21 -7.53
CA VAL A 146 13.74 13.26 -6.10
C VAL A 146 13.73 11.84 -5.52
N PHE A 147 13.15 10.91 -6.25
CA PHE A 147 13.24 9.48 -5.99
C PHE A 147 13.02 8.68 -7.27
N ASP A 148 13.57 7.46 -7.30
CA ASP A 148 13.31 6.44 -8.33
C ASP A 148 13.22 5.07 -7.67
N TYR A 149 11.99 4.65 -7.36
CA TYR A 149 11.69 3.38 -6.74
C TYR A 149 11.21 2.38 -7.80
N THR A 150 12.17 1.71 -8.42
CA THR A 150 11.89 0.61 -9.36
C THR A 150 11.25 -0.58 -8.65
N GLY A 151 10.47 -1.39 -9.36
CA GLY A 151 9.83 -2.60 -8.85
C GLY A 151 8.34 -2.44 -8.54
N ARG A 152 7.67 -3.57 -8.30
CA ARG A 152 6.20 -3.65 -8.15
C ARG A 152 5.67 -2.95 -6.90
N TRP A 153 6.56 -2.65 -5.97
CA TRP A 153 6.25 -1.95 -4.73
C TRP A 153 6.79 -0.52 -4.71
N GLY A 154 7.00 0.08 -5.89
CA GLY A 154 7.42 1.47 -6.02
C GLY A 154 6.47 2.45 -5.31
N LEU A 155 5.16 2.24 -5.43
CA LEU A 155 4.15 3.04 -4.76
C LEU A 155 4.23 2.96 -3.22
N LEU A 156 4.51 1.77 -2.67
CA LEU A 156 4.71 1.61 -1.23
C LEU A 156 5.98 2.34 -0.77
N ARG A 157 7.08 2.21 -1.52
CA ARG A 157 8.33 2.92 -1.20
C ARG A 157 8.18 4.44 -1.29
N MET A 158 7.42 4.92 -2.26
CA MET A 158 7.02 6.33 -2.36
C MET A 158 6.23 6.77 -1.12
N ASN A 159 5.21 5.99 -0.72
CA ASN A 159 4.43 6.27 0.48
C ASN A 159 5.30 6.33 1.74
N ASP A 160 6.24 5.39 1.87
CA ASP A 160 7.17 5.32 3.01
C ASP A 160 8.16 6.49 3.08
N SER A 161 8.55 7.05 1.93
CA SER A 161 9.58 8.10 1.89
C SER A 161 9.04 9.51 2.03
N ALA A 162 7.73 9.68 1.89
CA ALA A 162 7.07 10.97 1.95
C ALA A 162 6.79 11.42 3.39
N ARG A 163 6.80 12.73 3.61
CA ARG A 163 6.06 13.33 4.72
C ARG A 163 4.61 13.48 4.31
N VAL A 164 3.71 12.82 5.02
CA VAL A 164 2.28 12.80 4.73
C VAL A 164 1.50 13.70 5.68
N ALA A 165 0.63 14.54 5.14
CA ALA A 165 -0.34 15.33 5.89
C ALA A 165 -1.76 15.04 5.40
N ASP A 166 -2.68 14.70 6.30
CA ASP A 166 -4.10 14.62 5.97
C ASP A 166 -4.63 16.04 5.72
N LEU A 167 -5.20 16.28 4.54
CA LEU A 167 -5.80 17.57 4.19
C LEU A 167 -7.28 17.58 4.53
N ASP A 168 -7.97 16.48 4.23
CA ASP A 168 -9.37 16.24 4.56
C ASP A 168 -9.63 14.73 4.72
N GLY A 169 -10.90 14.31 4.75
CA GLY A 169 -11.27 12.90 4.91
C GLY A 169 -10.84 11.96 3.77
N ILE A 170 -10.55 12.50 2.58
CA ILE A 170 -10.22 11.72 1.37
C ILE A 170 -8.92 12.18 0.68
N GLN A 171 -8.38 13.34 1.03
CA GLN A 171 -7.17 13.92 0.44
C GLN A 171 -5.99 13.92 1.41
N GLN A 172 -4.83 13.53 0.88
CA GLN A 172 -3.56 13.50 1.61
C GLN A 172 -2.48 14.17 0.79
N ARG A 173 -1.69 15.05 1.42
CA ARG A 173 -0.53 15.67 0.81
C ARG A 173 0.72 14.84 1.11
N PHE A 174 1.45 14.49 0.06
CA PHE A 174 2.75 13.83 0.11
C PHE A 174 3.82 14.86 -0.25
N SER A 175 4.86 14.96 0.56
CA SER A 175 5.91 15.96 0.37
C SER A 175 7.32 15.39 0.60
N TRP A 176 8.26 15.87 -0.21
CA TRP A 176 9.68 15.54 -0.12
C TRP A 176 10.51 16.83 -0.11
N ASN A 177 11.60 16.82 0.64
CA ASN A 177 12.57 17.91 0.64
C ASN A 177 13.71 17.56 -0.31
N THR A 178 14.09 18.51 -1.16
CA THR A 178 15.30 18.43 -1.98
C THR A 178 16.30 19.49 -1.53
N ALA A 179 17.51 19.47 -2.10
CA ALA A 179 18.51 20.52 -1.88
C ALA A 179 18.04 21.92 -2.32
N LYS A 180 17.09 22.01 -3.27
CA LYS A 180 16.60 23.29 -3.81
C LYS A 180 15.36 23.79 -3.10
N GLY A 181 14.57 22.89 -2.52
CA GLY A 181 13.32 23.21 -1.84
C GLY A 181 12.35 22.02 -1.80
N PRO A 182 11.19 22.18 -1.15
CA PRO A 182 10.15 21.16 -1.10
C PRO A 182 9.45 20.97 -2.45
N VAL A 183 9.01 19.73 -2.67
CA VAL A 183 8.08 19.32 -3.73
C VAL A 183 6.96 18.50 -3.11
N SER A 184 5.74 18.67 -3.61
CA SER A 184 4.58 17.94 -3.10
C SER A 184 3.59 17.57 -4.20
N LEU A 185 2.78 16.57 -3.87
CA LEU A 185 1.59 16.19 -4.62
C LEU A 185 0.46 15.88 -3.64
N VAL A 186 -0.77 16.03 -4.10
CA VAL A 186 -1.96 15.63 -3.36
C VAL A 186 -2.51 14.37 -3.98
N VAL A 187 -2.80 13.39 -3.13
CA VAL A 187 -3.53 12.17 -3.48
C VAL A 187 -4.97 12.35 -3.01
N ARG A 188 -5.91 12.10 -3.91
CA ARG A 188 -7.33 11.94 -3.59
C ARG A 188 -7.68 10.46 -3.72
N ASN A 189 -8.14 9.89 -2.63
CA ASN A 189 -8.50 8.48 -2.56
C ASN A 189 -10.01 8.25 -2.80
N TYR A 190 -10.34 7.07 -3.29
CA TYR A 190 -11.71 6.59 -3.50
C TYR A 190 -11.94 5.30 -2.71
N GLY A 191 -13.20 4.87 -2.60
CA GLY A 191 -13.53 3.59 -1.97
C GLY A 191 -13.31 3.51 -0.45
N GLY A 192 -13.07 4.64 0.23
CA GLY A 192 -12.90 4.69 1.68
C GLY A 192 -11.55 4.19 2.19
N VAL A 193 -10.60 3.94 1.29
CA VAL A 193 -9.24 3.50 1.61
C VAL A 193 -8.26 4.66 1.42
N LYS A 194 -7.28 4.82 2.30
CA LYS A 194 -6.18 5.77 2.10
C LYS A 194 -4.98 5.08 1.45
N LEU A 195 -4.25 5.78 0.58
CA LEU A 195 -2.98 5.29 0.03
C LEU A 195 -1.99 4.88 1.13
N THR A 196 -1.99 5.59 2.26
CA THR A 196 -1.16 5.26 3.43
C THR A 196 -1.45 3.88 4.03
N ASP A 197 -2.65 3.34 3.85
CA ASP A 197 -3.04 2.03 4.37
C ASP A 197 -2.29 0.89 3.67
N LEU A 198 -1.68 1.15 2.50
CA LEU A 198 -0.78 0.22 1.83
C LEU A 198 0.40 -0.18 2.72
N GLY A 199 0.82 0.69 3.65
CA GLY A 199 1.86 0.41 4.64
C GLY A 199 1.55 -0.80 5.54
N ASN A 200 0.26 -1.14 5.70
CA ASN A 200 -0.18 -2.27 6.52
C ASN A 200 0.30 -3.63 6.00
N VAL A 201 0.76 -3.73 4.74
CA VAL A 201 1.40 -4.94 4.21
C VAL A 201 2.61 -5.36 5.03
N LYS A 202 3.34 -4.41 5.64
CA LYS A 202 4.49 -4.71 6.50
C LYS A 202 4.06 -5.41 7.78
N ALA A 203 2.83 -5.21 8.25
CA ALA A 203 2.29 -5.91 9.41
C ALA A 203 2.09 -7.42 9.13
N LEU A 204 2.03 -7.84 7.86
CA LEU A 204 2.03 -9.28 7.51
C LEU A 204 3.34 -9.98 7.89
N SER A 205 4.42 -9.25 8.15
CA SER A 205 5.65 -9.83 8.71
C SER A 205 5.40 -10.50 10.07
N ALA A 206 4.48 -9.96 10.87
CA ALA A 206 4.12 -10.50 12.18
C ALA A 206 3.44 -11.87 12.10
N LEU A 207 2.88 -12.26 10.95
CA LEU A 207 2.37 -13.61 10.72
C LEU A 207 3.48 -14.67 10.73
N ASN A 208 4.71 -14.30 10.33
CA ASN A 208 5.84 -15.23 10.27
C ASN A 208 6.60 -15.37 11.60
N ALA A 209 6.35 -14.51 12.59
CA ALA A 209 7.09 -14.50 13.86
C ALA A 209 6.76 -15.69 14.79
N THR A 210 5.88 -16.59 14.38
CA THR A 210 5.51 -17.78 15.15
C THR A 210 6.37 -18.97 14.72
N GLY A 211 7.64 -18.99 15.13
CA GLY A 211 8.55 -20.10 14.84
C GLY A 211 9.80 -20.22 15.72
N GLY A 212 10.01 -19.29 16.66
CA GLY A 212 11.08 -19.40 17.65
C GLY A 212 10.64 -20.26 18.83
N ARG A 213 10.90 -21.57 18.78
CA ARG A 213 10.90 -22.45 19.96
C ARG A 213 11.84 -21.85 21.00
N THR A 214 11.32 -21.42 22.14
CA THR A 214 12.09 -21.38 23.38
C THR A 214 12.45 -22.83 23.74
N LYS A 215 13.76 -23.07 23.92
CA LYS A 215 14.30 -24.29 24.51
C LYS A 215 13.90 -24.40 25.97
#